data_AF-A0A9E5YR06-F1
#
_entry.id   AF-A0A9E5YR06-F1
#
_cell.length_a   1.000
_cell.length_b   1.000
_cell.length_c   1.000
_cell.angle_alpha   90.00
_cell.angle_beta   90.00
_cell.angle_gamma   90.00
#
_symmetry.space_group_name_H-M   'P 1'
#
loop_
_entity.id
_entity.type
_entity.pdbx_description
1 polymer ?
#
loop_
_entity_poly.entity_id
_entity_poly.type
_entity_poly.pdbx_seq_one_letter_code
_entity_poly.pdbx_strand_id
1 'polypeptide(L)'
;MISLDWVERIKADTLDFFKRKLPNKDFDIDIIYNAYPERIDNKVPQSVITLVGKTLASKMAKCAEDYFEFFDYILQKKGDNGKIIFAYIMGRAVRKKPEKFLDYLQKILLEIDDQRECNLIIDKAIFPLLKKKPHQYLDLMMNWIKQDNKYLSISIQKLLVKLISFDPDMIKPIFHKLETSWLYASPNMIKLNSNFLKSTYKIDPDFYFSVFENYHSTRNPVFAEILCGAVCCYNKNIEKLLTLWAASGNIKLKKVGSHGLKILKKKGN
;
A
#
# COMPACT_ATOMS: atom_id res chain seq x y z
N MET A 1 15.61 -14.26 40.49
CA MET A 1 14.76 -13.67 39.44
C MET A 1 15.42 -13.98 38.10
N ILE A 2 14.83 -14.84 37.28
CA ILE A 2 15.49 -15.37 36.07
C ILE A 2 15.21 -14.46 34.88
N SER A 3 16.18 -13.61 34.53
CA SER A 3 16.26 -12.93 33.24
C SER A 3 17.09 -13.82 32.28
N LEU A 4 16.58 -15.02 31.97
CA LEU A 4 17.16 -15.85 30.91
C LEU A 4 16.66 -15.34 29.56
N ASP A 5 17.56 -15.32 28.58
CA ASP A 5 17.36 -14.64 27.31
C ASP A 5 16.31 -15.34 26.44
N TRP A 6 15.05 -14.86 26.55
CA TRP A 6 13.94 -15.35 25.73
C TRP A 6 14.13 -15.01 24.25
N VAL A 7 14.91 -13.98 23.91
CA VAL A 7 15.18 -13.57 22.53
C VAL A 7 16.10 -14.60 21.87
N GLU A 8 17.18 -15.02 22.53
CA GLU A 8 18.05 -16.09 22.05
C GLU A 8 17.37 -17.46 22.08
N ARG A 9 16.53 -17.75 23.08
CA ARG A 9 15.69 -18.97 23.04
C ARG A 9 14.76 -19.00 21.84
N ILE A 10 13.95 -17.95 21.63
CA ILE A 10 13.01 -17.89 20.49
C ILE A 10 13.76 -17.92 19.16
N LYS A 11 14.96 -17.33 19.07
CA LYS A 11 15.84 -17.51 17.91
C LYS A 11 16.26 -18.97 17.74
N ALA A 12 16.74 -19.65 18.77
CA ALA A 12 17.15 -21.05 18.71
C ALA A 12 16.00 -21.97 18.28
N ASP A 13 14.82 -21.83 18.91
CA ASP A 13 13.61 -22.59 18.59
C ASP A 13 13.16 -22.32 17.12
N THR A 14 13.28 -21.07 16.64
CA THR A 14 13.03 -20.72 15.22
C THR A 14 14.07 -21.33 14.26
N LEU A 15 15.33 -21.39 14.65
CA LEU A 15 16.40 -21.99 13.85
C LEU A 15 16.25 -23.51 13.77
N ASP A 16 15.72 -24.13 14.82
CA ASP A 16 15.43 -25.55 14.83
C ASP A 16 14.25 -25.90 13.91
N PHE A 17 13.16 -25.14 14.03
CA PHE A 17 12.01 -25.25 13.12
C PHE A 17 12.43 -25.10 11.65
N PHE A 18 13.26 -24.11 11.31
CA PHE A 18 13.79 -23.93 9.96
C PHE A 18 14.62 -25.13 9.46
N LYS A 19 15.42 -25.77 10.34
CA LYS A 19 16.29 -26.90 9.98
C LYS A 19 15.60 -28.26 9.96
N ARG A 20 14.71 -28.54 10.92
CA ARG A 20 14.15 -29.88 11.17
C ARG A 20 12.67 -30.03 10.85
N LYS A 21 11.89 -28.93 10.88
CA LYS A 21 10.43 -28.98 10.71
C LYS A 21 10.02 -28.64 9.27
N LEU A 22 10.47 -27.48 8.76
CA LEU A 22 10.15 -27.05 7.39
C LEU A 22 10.50 -28.06 6.28
N PRO A 23 11.70 -28.70 6.25
CA PRO A 23 12.04 -29.64 5.17
C PRO A 23 11.19 -30.92 5.20
N ASN A 24 10.65 -31.28 6.37
CA ASN A 24 9.78 -32.44 6.57
C ASN A 24 8.29 -32.11 6.43
N LYS A 25 7.97 -30.91 5.91
CA LYS A 25 6.60 -30.36 5.77
C LYS A 25 5.81 -30.24 7.08
N ASP A 26 6.48 -30.29 8.22
CA ASP A 26 5.89 -29.96 9.52
C ASP A 26 5.87 -28.43 9.67
N PHE A 27 4.75 -27.83 9.29
CA PHE A 27 4.59 -26.38 9.20
C PHE A 27 4.01 -25.74 10.48
N ASP A 28 3.84 -26.48 11.59
CA ASP A 28 3.23 -25.92 12.81
C ASP A 28 4.17 -24.95 13.54
N ILE A 29 4.18 -23.71 13.05
CA ILE A 29 5.01 -22.61 13.56
C ILE A 29 4.61 -22.12 14.96
N ASP A 30 3.40 -22.44 15.42
CA ASP A 30 2.92 -21.97 16.73
C ASP A 30 3.73 -22.57 17.89
N ILE A 31 4.33 -23.74 17.67
CA ILE A 31 5.21 -24.44 18.62
C ILE A 31 6.36 -23.56 19.13
N ILE A 32 6.87 -22.64 18.29
CA ILE A 32 7.99 -21.76 18.62
C ILE A 32 7.59 -20.76 19.71
N TYR A 33 6.41 -20.15 19.58
CA TYR A 33 6.01 -19.00 20.40
C TYR A 33 4.93 -19.30 21.43
N ASN A 34 4.22 -20.43 21.34
CA ASN A 34 3.33 -20.89 22.41
C ASN A 34 4.13 -21.23 23.69
N ALA A 35 5.39 -21.65 23.54
CA ALA A 35 6.32 -21.92 24.65
C ALA A 35 6.87 -20.66 25.35
N TYR A 36 6.63 -19.46 24.80
CA TYR A 36 6.88 -18.20 25.51
C TYR A 36 5.86 -18.03 26.64
N PRO A 37 6.22 -17.57 27.86
CA PRO A 37 5.29 -17.55 28.99
C PRO A 37 4.37 -16.31 29.02
N GLU A 38 4.87 -15.12 28.69
CA GLU A 38 4.13 -13.87 28.89
C GLU A 38 3.00 -13.71 27.87
N ARG A 39 1.87 -13.13 28.29
CA ARG A 39 0.68 -12.88 27.48
C ARG A 39 0.17 -11.46 27.70
N ILE A 40 -0.37 -10.86 26.65
CA ILE A 40 -1.13 -9.60 26.69
C ILE A 40 -2.50 -9.93 26.11
N ASP A 41 -3.57 -9.64 26.85
CA ASP A 41 -4.96 -9.98 26.49
C ASP A 41 -5.12 -11.47 26.09
N ASN A 42 -4.48 -12.36 26.86
CA ASN A 42 -4.35 -13.81 26.61
C ASN A 42 -3.66 -14.22 25.29
N LYS A 43 -3.06 -13.27 24.55
CA LYS A 43 -2.35 -13.50 23.29
C LYS A 43 -0.83 -13.40 23.46
N VAL A 44 -0.09 -14.06 22.57
CA VAL A 44 1.37 -13.93 22.47
C VAL A 44 1.71 -12.50 21.97
N PRO A 45 2.64 -11.78 22.62
CA PRO A 45 2.99 -10.41 22.20
C PRO A 45 3.51 -10.32 20.76
N GLN A 46 3.06 -9.30 20.02
CA GLN A 46 3.42 -9.10 18.60
C GLN A 46 4.94 -8.94 18.37
N SER A 47 5.69 -8.54 19.40
CA SER A 47 7.16 -8.50 19.41
C SER A 47 7.79 -9.88 19.20
N VAL A 48 7.24 -10.93 19.82
CA VAL A 48 7.70 -12.33 19.70
C VAL A 48 7.42 -12.86 18.31
N ILE A 49 6.19 -12.68 17.82
CA ILE A 49 5.78 -13.05 16.45
C ILE A 49 6.66 -12.35 15.41
N THR A 50 6.97 -11.06 15.64
CA THR A 50 7.90 -10.27 14.82
C THR A 50 9.34 -10.80 14.87
N LEU A 51 9.81 -11.29 16.02
CA LEU A 51 11.14 -11.88 16.16
C LEU A 51 11.26 -13.21 15.39
N VAL A 52 10.25 -14.08 15.49
CA VAL A 52 10.18 -15.34 14.72
C VAL A 52 10.18 -15.05 13.22
N GLY A 53 9.28 -14.17 12.76
CA GLY A 53 9.19 -13.77 11.35
C GLY A 53 10.49 -13.17 10.80
N LYS A 54 11.15 -12.28 11.56
CA LYS A 54 12.47 -11.73 11.18
C LYS A 54 13.58 -12.80 11.15
N THR A 55 13.54 -13.78 12.04
CA THR A 55 14.56 -14.84 12.15
C THR A 55 14.44 -15.82 10.99
N LEU A 56 13.22 -16.29 10.67
CA LEU A 56 12.93 -17.07 9.46
C LEU A 56 13.33 -16.32 8.20
N ALA A 57 12.85 -15.08 8.04
CA ALA A 57 13.20 -14.21 6.93
C ALA A 57 14.72 -14.06 6.74
N SER A 58 15.49 -14.11 7.84
CA SER A 58 16.95 -14.01 7.79
C SER A 58 17.63 -15.24 7.21
N LYS A 59 17.11 -16.44 7.52
CA LYS A 59 17.68 -17.75 7.15
C LYS A 59 17.19 -18.23 5.79
N MET A 60 15.89 -18.09 5.51
CA MET A 60 15.27 -18.43 4.23
C MET A 60 15.75 -17.53 3.06
N ALA A 61 16.44 -16.43 3.34
CA ALA A 61 16.79 -15.36 2.37
C ALA A 61 17.55 -15.78 1.10
N LYS A 62 18.09 -17.00 1.00
CA LYS A 62 18.77 -17.54 -0.19
C LYS A 62 17.94 -18.57 -0.97
N CYS A 63 17.01 -19.23 -0.29
CA CYS A 63 16.26 -20.43 -0.70
C CYS A 63 14.74 -20.24 -0.49
N ALA A 64 14.26 -18.99 -0.47
CA ALA A 64 12.88 -18.70 -0.10
C ALA A 64 11.87 -19.32 -1.06
N GLU A 65 12.23 -19.51 -2.33
CA GLU A 65 11.35 -20.14 -3.33
C GLU A 65 11.08 -21.63 -3.06
N ASP A 66 11.87 -22.28 -2.21
CA ASP A 66 11.74 -23.70 -1.90
C ASP A 66 10.63 -23.96 -0.85
N TYR A 67 9.92 -22.90 -0.42
CA TYR A 67 8.99 -22.91 0.72
C TYR A 67 7.62 -22.25 0.43
N PHE A 68 7.18 -22.16 -0.84
CA PHE A 68 5.86 -21.60 -1.18
C PHE A 68 4.70 -22.29 -0.43
N GLU A 69 4.70 -23.62 -0.31
CA GLU A 69 3.69 -24.38 0.46
C GLU A 69 3.57 -23.90 1.92
N PHE A 70 4.70 -23.56 2.55
CA PHE A 70 4.74 -23.05 3.91
C PHE A 70 4.20 -21.61 4.00
N PHE A 71 4.46 -20.78 2.99
CA PHE A 71 3.94 -19.41 2.92
C PHE A 71 2.40 -19.39 2.76
N ASP A 72 1.88 -20.25 1.90
CA ASP A 72 0.44 -20.44 1.71
C ASP A 72 -0.20 -20.99 3.00
N TYR A 73 0.45 -21.96 3.65
CA TYR A 73 0.02 -22.51 4.94
C TYR A 73 -0.08 -21.43 6.04
N ILE A 74 0.94 -20.58 6.24
CA ILE A 74 0.87 -19.58 7.32
C ILE A 74 -0.19 -18.51 7.06
N LEU A 75 -0.43 -18.11 5.81
CA LEU A 75 -1.53 -17.20 5.46
C LEU A 75 -2.90 -17.83 5.74
N GLN A 76 -3.11 -19.06 5.27
CA GLN A 76 -4.42 -19.72 5.32
C GLN A 76 -4.77 -20.34 6.69
N LYS A 77 -3.76 -20.75 7.49
CA LYS A 77 -3.97 -21.58 8.70
C LYS A 77 -3.54 -20.93 10.00
N LYS A 78 -2.71 -19.87 9.98
CA LYS A 78 -2.12 -19.26 11.20
C LYS A 78 -2.55 -17.82 11.49
N GLY A 79 -3.61 -17.34 10.81
CA GLY A 79 -4.30 -16.09 11.12
C GLY A 79 -3.37 -14.87 11.20
N ASP A 80 -3.67 -13.92 12.08
CA ASP A 80 -2.90 -12.69 12.26
C ASP A 80 -1.39 -12.93 12.45
N ASN A 81 -1.02 -13.96 13.22
CA ASN A 81 0.38 -14.31 13.47
C ASN A 81 1.09 -14.76 12.18
N GLY A 82 0.44 -15.65 11.41
CA GLY A 82 0.93 -16.10 10.12
C GLY A 82 1.08 -14.96 9.12
N LYS A 83 0.10 -14.05 9.06
CA LYS A 83 0.13 -12.83 8.22
C LYS A 83 1.30 -11.90 8.57
N ILE A 84 1.58 -11.72 9.87
CA ILE A 84 2.75 -10.95 10.34
C ILE A 84 4.07 -11.63 9.93
N ILE A 85 4.18 -12.94 10.11
CA ILE A 85 5.38 -13.72 9.78
C ILE A 85 5.64 -13.69 8.26
N PHE A 86 4.61 -13.93 7.46
CA PHE A 86 4.63 -13.84 6.00
C PHE A 86 5.15 -12.48 5.52
N ALA A 87 4.59 -11.38 6.05
CA ALA A 87 4.98 -10.02 5.68
C ALA A 87 6.47 -9.73 5.96
N TYR A 88 7.04 -10.28 7.05
CA TYR A 88 8.49 -10.16 7.32
C TYR A 88 9.36 -11.04 6.43
N ILE A 89 8.91 -12.26 6.07
CA ILE A 89 9.63 -13.14 5.13
C ILE A 89 9.66 -12.52 3.73
N MET A 90 8.51 -12.07 3.23
CA MET A 90 8.39 -11.40 1.93
C MET A 90 9.21 -10.11 1.88
N GLY A 91 9.25 -9.35 2.99
CA GLY A 91 10.17 -8.23 3.20
C GLY A 91 11.65 -8.52 3.05
N ARG A 92 12.08 -9.79 2.94
CA ARG A 92 13.45 -10.19 2.61
C ARG A 92 13.55 -11.00 1.32
N ALA A 93 12.57 -11.85 1.01
CA ALA A 93 12.52 -12.63 -0.22
C ALA A 93 12.41 -11.74 -1.47
N VAL A 94 11.47 -10.79 -1.49
CA VAL A 94 11.26 -9.83 -2.59
C VAL A 94 12.53 -9.03 -2.90
N ARG A 95 13.23 -8.55 -1.86
CA ARG A 95 14.49 -7.79 -2.02
C ARG A 95 15.69 -8.64 -2.48
N LYS A 96 15.54 -9.98 -2.57
CA LYS A 96 16.58 -10.90 -3.01
C LYS A 96 16.31 -11.50 -4.39
N LYS A 97 15.05 -11.83 -4.71
CA LYS A 97 14.62 -12.39 -6.00
C LYS A 97 13.29 -11.74 -6.43
N PRO A 98 13.29 -10.45 -6.84
CA PRO A 98 12.05 -9.71 -7.08
C PRO A 98 11.13 -10.41 -8.06
N GLU A 99 11.66 -10.86 -9.20
CA GLU A 99 10.91 -11.49 -10.30
C GLU A 99 10.15 -12.75 -9.86
N LYS A 100 10.71 -13.59 -8.98
CA LYS A 100 9.98 -14.77 -8.45
C LYS A 100 8.87 -14.40 -7.46
N PHE A 101 9.04 -13.32 -6.69
CA PHE A 101 8.18 -13.02 -5.54
C PHE A 101 7.12 -11.94 -5.78
N LEU A 102 7.29 -11.09 -6.80
CA LEU A 102 6.31 -10.05 -7.12
C LEU A 102 5.04 -10.63 -7.75
N ASP A 103 5.17 -11.61 -8.65
CA ASP A 103 4.02 -12.30 -9.27
C ASP A 103 3.23 -13.14 -8.24
N TYR A 104 3.95 -13.82 -7.35
CA TYR A 104 3.36 -14.56 -6.23
C TYR A 104 2.63 -13.62 -5.25
N LEU A 105 3.26 -12.49 -4.89
CA LEU A 105 2.60 -11.46 -4.08
C LEU A 105 1.41 -10.81 -4.80
N GLN A 106 1.45 -10.63 -6.12
CA GLN A 106 0.32 -10.04 -6.85
C GLN A 106 -0.93 -10.89 -6.69
N LYS A 107 -0.84 -12.22 -6.81
CA LYS A 107 -1.98 -13.13 -6.62
C LYS A 107 -2.60 -12.96 -5.23
N ILE A 108 -1.77 -13.09 -4.19
CA ILE A 108 -2.19 -12.92 -2.79
C ILE A 108 -2.79 -11.53 -2.55
N LEU A 109 -2.15 -10.47 -3.03
CA LEU A 109 -2.60 -9.09 -2.86
C LEU A 109 -3.92 -8.77 -3.57
N LEU A 110 -4.32 -9.56 -4.57
CA LEU A 110 -5.61 -9.46 -5.25
C LEU A 110 -6.72 -10.28 -4.56
N GLU A 111 -6.34 -11.31 -3.80
CA GLU A 111 -7.26 -12.18 -3.06
C GLU A 111 -7.58 -11.66 -1.63
N ILE A 112 -6.73 -10.81 -1.04
CA ILE A 112 -6.96 -10.23 0.29
C ILE A 112 -8.24 -9.39 0.36
N ASP A 113 -9.06 -9.68 1.38
CA ASP A 113 -10.30 -9.00 1.74
C ASP A 113 -10.19 -8.06 2.97
N ASP A 114 -9.10 -8.15 3.75
CA ASP A 114 -8.81 -7.21 4.85
C ASP A 114 -7.85 -6.08 4.44
N GLN A 115 -8.27 -4.86 4.79
CA GLN A 115 -7.48 -3.67 4.57
C GLN A 115 -6.20 -3.61 5.42
N ARG A 116 -6.17 -4.15 6.65
CA ARG A 116 -5.02 -4.05 7.56
C ARG A 116 -3.88 -4.96 7.09
N GLU A 117 -4.20 -6.20 6.75
CA GLU A 117 -3.30 -7.18 6.13
C GLU A 117 -2.70 -6.66 4.82
N CYS A 118 -3.52 -6.13 3.91
CA CYS A 118 -3.04 -5.59 2.65
C CYS A 118 -2.03 -4.44 2.89
N ASN A 119 -2.31 -3.52 3.84
CA ASN A 119 -1.33 -2.49 4.23
C ASN A 119 -0.05 -3.10 4.81
N LEU A 120 -0.16 -4.12 5.69
CA LEU A 120 0.98 -4.74 6.36
C LEU A 120 1.93 -5.42 5.36
N ILE A 121 1.39 -6.17 4.40
CA ILE A 121 2.20 -6.82 3.37
C ILE A 121 2.84 -5.77 2.45
N ILE A 122 2.08 -4.78 1.99
CA ILE A 122 2.59 -3.67 1.17
C ILE A 122 3.71 -2.88 1.88
N ASP A 123 3.56 -2.55 3.16
CA ASP A 123 4.55 -1.76 3.92
C ASP A 123 5.82 -2.54 4.29
N LYS A 124 5.74 -3.87 4.41
CA LYS A 124 6.89 -4.72 4.81
C LYS A 124 7.59 -5.34 3.60
N ALA A 125 6.85 -5.73 2.57
CA ALA A 125 7.38 -6.37 1.36
C ALA A 125 7.73 -5.36 0.26
N ILE A 126 6.80 -4.45 -0.08
CA ILE A 126 6.89 -3.63 -1.29
C ILE A 126 7.54 -2.27 -1.03
N PHE A 127 7.20 -1.57 0.07
CA PHE A 127 7.80 -0.26 0.37
C PHE A 127 9.34 -0.28 0.42
N PRO A 128 10.02 -1.28 1.03
CA PRO A 128 11.48 -1.33 1.04
C PRO A 128 12.12 -1.60 -0.34
N LEU A 129 11.35 -2.11 -1.31
CA LEU A 129 11.77 -2.30 -2.69
C LEU A 129 11.56 -1.01 -3.49
N LEU A 130 10.33 -0.48 -3.47
CA LEU A 130 9.95 0.75 -4.17
C LEU A 130 10.80 1.93 -3.70
N LYS A 131 10.99 2.12 -2.38
CA LYS A 131 11.86 3.16 -1.81
C LYS A 131 13.31 3.09 -2.30
N LYS A 132 13.83 1.91 -2.66
CA LYS A 132 15.21 1.77 -3.15
C LYS A 132 15.36 2.04 -4.65
N LYS A 133 14.31 1.80 -5.44
CA LYS A 133 14.30 2.01 -6.89
C LYS A 133 12.91 2.44 -7.37
N PRO A 134 12.45 3.67 -7.06
CA PRO A 134 11.04 4.01 -7.24
C PRO A 134 10.63 3.96 -8.72
N HIS A 135 11.45 4.52 -9.60
CA HIS A 135 11.27 4.46 -11.06
C HIS A 135 11.16 3.03 -11.63
N GLN A 136 11.93 2.05 -11.12
CA GLN A 136 11.87 0.66 -11.65
C GLN A 136 10.54 -0.03 -11.32
N TYR A 137 9.98 0.22 -10.13
CA TYR A 137 8.81 -0.52 -9.63
C TYR A 137 7.49 0.26 -9.68
N LEU A 138 7.52 1.51 -10.16
CA LEU A 138 6.31 2.32 -10.26
C LEU A 138 5.30 1.74 -11.27
N ASP A 139 5.74 1.27 -12.44
CA ASP A 139 4.84 0.65 -13.43
C ASP A 139 4.14 -0.61 -12.92
N LEU A 140 4.82 -1.40 -12.08
CA LEU A 140 4.20 -2.54 -11.39
C LEU A 140 3.05 -2.09 -10.48
N MET A 141 3.25 -1.01 -9.71
CA MET A 141 2.19 -0.44 -8.86
C MET A 141 1.00 0.06 -9.70
N MET A 142 1.25 0.67 -10.87
CA MET A 142 0.18 1.09 -11.79
C MET A 142 -0.60 -0.10 -12.34
N ASN A 143 0.09 -1.17 -12.73
CA ASN A 143 -0.54 -2.39 -13.26
C ASN A 143 -1.34 -3.15 -12.19
N TRP A 144 -0.94 -3.06 -10.92
CA TRP A 144 -1.70 -3.58 -9.77
C TRP A 144 -2.95 -2.74 -9.46
N ILE A 145 -2.88 -1.41 -9.51
CA ILE A 145 -4.09 -0.55 -9.36
C ILE A 145 -5.11 -0.86 -10.48
N LYS A 146 -4.64 -1.10 -11.71
CA LYS A 146 -5.51 -1.43 -12.87
C LYS A 146 -6.31 -2.74 -12.72
N GLN A 147 -6.03 -3.58 -11.71
CA GLN A 147 -6.84 -4.74 -11.39
C GLN A 147 -8.11 -4.39 -10.56
N ASP A 148 -8.28 -3.12 -10.18
CA ASP A 148 -9.43 -2.54 -9.45
C ASP A 148 -9.79 -3.18 -8.10
N ASN A 149 -8.95 -4.06 -7.54
CA ASN A 149 -9.09 -4.50 -6.15
C ASN A 149 -9.00 -3.26 -5.22
N LYS A 150 -10.09 -3.03 -4.48
CA LYS A 150 -10.31 -1.92 -3.55
C LYS A 150 -9.24 -1.82 -2.45
N TYR A 151 -8.90 -2.93 -1.81
CA TYR A 151 -7.97 -2.97 -0.68
C TYR A 151 -6.54 -2.71 -1.13
N LEU A 152 -6.14 -3.34 -2.24
CA LEU A 152 -4.85 -3.14 -2.90
C LEU A 152 -4.71 -1.70 -3.40
N SER A 153 -5.72 -1.16 -4.07
CA SER A 153 -5.72 0.23 -4.55
C SER A 153 -5.54 1.24 -3.41
N ILE A 154 -6.22 1.04 -2.27
CA ILE A 154 -6.07 1.90 -1.08
C ILE A 154 -4.69 1.73 -0.43
N SER A 155 -4.14 0.51 -0.38
CA SER A 155 -2.80 0.26 0.15
C SER A 155 -1.70 0.86 -0.73
N ILE A 156 -1.83 0.76 -2.06
CA ILE A 156 -0.92 1.42 -3.01
C ILE A 156 -1.08 2.95 -2.96
N GLN A 157 -2.30 3.49 -2.81
CA GLN A 157 -2.47 4.94 -2.61
C GLN A 157 -1.67 5.43 -1.40
N LYS A 158 -1.74 4.73 -0.26
CA LYS A 158 -0.93 5.06 0.93
C LYS A 158 0.57 4.91 0.67
N LEU A 159 0.97 3.87 -0.05
CA LEU A 159 2.36 3.60 -0.43
C LEU A 159 2.95 4.74 -1.27
N LEU A 160 2.19 5.25 -2.24
CA LEU A 160 2.58 6.36 -3.11
C LEU A 160 2.65 7.69 -2.33
N VAL A 161 1.68 7.95 -1.45
CA VAL A 161 1.71 9.12 -0.54
C VAL A 161 2.94 9.07 0.38
N LYS A 162 3.23 7.89 0.95
CA LYS A 162 4.41 7.64 1.80
C LYS A 162 5.73 7.75 1.04
N LEU A 163 5.73 7.49 -0.27
CA LEU A 163 6.88 7.71 -1.14
C LEU A 163 7.12 9.20 -1.38
N ILE A 164 6.09 9.99 -1.77
CA ILE A 164 6.28 11.44 -2.00
C ILE A 164 6.59 12.23 -0.72
N SER A 165 6.18 11.74 0.46
CA SER A 165 6.62 12.31 1.75
C SER A 165 8.06 11.92 2.15
N PHE A 166 8.71 11.00 1.42
CA PHE A 166 10.13 10.67 1.58
C PHE A 166 11.00 11.25 0.46
N ASP A 167 10.46 11.34 -0.74
CA ASP A 167 11.14 11.69 -1.99
C ASP A 167 10.18 12.54 -2.85
N PRO A 168 10.17 13.88 -2.67
CA PRO A 168 9.24 14.77 -3.35
C PRO A 168 9.37 14.79 -4.88
N ASP A 169 10.56 14.49 -5.43
CA ASP A 169 10.77 14.46 -6.89
C ASP A 169 9.89 13.39 -7.56
N MET A 170 9.51 12.34 -6.82
CA MET A 170 8.57 11.31 -7.28
C MET A 170 7.13 11.82 -7.50
N ILE A 171 6.76 13.02 -7.04
CA ILE A 171 5.42 13.60 -7.26
C ILE A 171 5.07 13.63 -8.75
N LYS A 172 5.96 14.17 -9.58
CA LYS A 172 5.71 14.35 -11.03
C LYS A 172 5.64 13.00 -11.77
N PRO A 173 6.61 12.07 -11.63
CA PRO A 173 6.54 10.74 -12.25
C PRO A 173 5.32 9.90 -11.83
N ILE A 174 4.91 9.96 -10.55
CA ILE A 174 3.71 9.25 -10.08
C ILE A 174 2.46 9.88 -10.68
N PHE A 175 2.36 11.21 -10.67
CA PHE A 175 1.21 11.91 -11.25
C PHE A 175 1.03 11.56 -12.73
N HIS A 176 2.07 11.68 -13.56
CA HIS A 176 1.97 11.43 -15.01
C HIS A 176 1.50 9.99 -15.31
N LYS A 177 1.96 8.98 -14.55
CA LYS A 177 1.47 7.61 -14.76
C LYS A 177 0.02 7.42 -14.33
N LEU A 178 -0.41 8.04 -13.23
CA LEU A 178 -1.81 8.00 -12.81
C LEU A 178 -2.73 8.76 -13.78
N GLU A 179 -2.27 9.90 -14.30
CA GLU A 179 -2.92 10.75 -15.29
C GLU A 179 -3.26 9.98 -16.58
N THR A 180 -2.36 9.13 -17.08
CA THR A 180 -2.65 8.29 -18.27
C THR A 180 -3.90 7.42 -18.11
N SER A 181 -4.33 7.13 -16.88
CA SER A 181 -5.50 6.30 -16.59
C SER A 181 -6.78 7.11 -16.34
N TRP A 182 -6.77 8.45 -16.39
CA TRP A 182 -7.94 9.29 -16.11
C TRP A 182 -9.11 9.11 -17.09
N LEU A 183 -8.83 8.80 -18.36
CA LEU A 183 -9.87 8.71 -19.40
C LEU A 183 -10.85 7.55 -19.18
N TYR A 184 -10.38 6.48 -18.55
CA TYR A 184 -11.14 5.25 -18.27
C TYR A 184 -11.07 4.87 -16.77
N ALA A 185 -10.99 5.88 -15.90
CA ALA A 185 -10.81 5.68 -14.46
C ALA A 185 -12.03 5.00 -13.80
N SER A 186 -11.79 3.88 -13.10
CA SER A 186 -12.77 3.27 -12.19
C SER A 186 -13.10 4.21 -11.01
N PRO A 187 -14.18 3.96 -10.25
CA PRO A 187 -14.46 4.72 -9.02
C PRO A 187 -13.32 4.67 -7.99
N ASN A 188 -12.56 3.57 -7.92
CA ASN A 188 -11.37 3.49 -7.07
C ASN A 188 -10.23 4.35 -7.64
N MET A 189 -10.01 4.32 -8.96
CA MET A 189 -8.99 5.14 -9.63
C MET A 189 -9.27 6.65 -9.48
N ILE A 190 -10.54 7.09 -9.61
CA ILE A 190 -10.95 8.48 -9.37
C ILE A 190 -10.63 8.91 -7.93
N LYS A 191 -10.97 8.06 -6.96
CA LYS A 191 -10.72 8.30 -5.52
C LYS A 191 -9.22 8.32 -5.20
N LEU A 192 -8.45 7.40 -5.77
CA LEU A 192 -7.00 7.32 -5.62
C LEU A 192 -6.33 8.60 -6.13
N ASN A 193 -6.68 9.05 -7.33
CA ASN A 193 -6.16 10.29 -7.94
C ASN A 193 -6.51 11.53 -7.11
N SER A 194 -7.79 11.66 -6.73
CA SER A 194 -8.29 12.75 -5.88
C SER A 194 -7.51 12.87 -4.57
N ASN A 195 -7.20 11.73 -3.94
CA ASN A 195 -6.46 11.66 -2.68
C ASN A 195 -4.94 11.86 -2.85
N PHE A 196 -4.37 11.43 -3.98
CA PHE A 196 -2.96 11.66 -4.30
C PHE A 196 -2.71 13.17 -4.48
N LEU A 197 -3.52 13.87 -5.27
CA LEU A 197 -3.45 15.33 -5.41
C LEU A 197 -3.65 16.07 -4.07
N LYS A 198 -4.59 15.63 -3.23
CA LYS A 198 -4.73 16.18 -1.86
C LYS A 198 -3.47 16.03 -1.01
N SER A 199 -2.63 15.04 -1.31
CA SER A 199 -1.35 14.82 -0.62
C SER A 199 -0.22 15.65 -1.22
N THR A 200 -0.21 15.92 -2.53
CA THR A 200 0.78 16.83 -3.14
C THR A 200 0.65 18.25 -2.62
N TYR A 201 -0.57 18.75 -2.37
CA TYR A 201 -0.81 20.10 -1.80
C TYR A 201 -0.01 20.41 -0.51
N LYS A 202 0.36 19.39 0.28
CA LYS A 202 1.14 19.56 1.52
C LYS A 202 2.66 19.52 1.32
N ILE A 203 3.14 19.21 0.12
CA ILE A 203 4.55 18.89 -0.17
C ILE A 203 5.07 19.78 -1.31
N ASP A 204 4.28 19.90 -2.38
CA ASP A 204 4.51 20.78 -3.54
C ASP A 204 3.17 21.48 -3.89
N PRO A 205 2.88 22.64 -3.27
CA PRO A 205 1.65 23.40 -3.52
C PRO A 205 1.61 23.98 -4.95
N ASP A 206 2.76 24.35 -5.51
CA ASP A 206 2.86 24.96 -6.83
C ASP A 206 2.54 23.93 -7.92
N PHE A 207 3.06 22.71 -7.80
CA PHE A 207 2.63 21.60 -8.65
C PHE A 207 1.15 21.29 -8.49
N TYR A 208 0.63 21.24 -7.25
CA TYR A 208 -0.81 21.05 -7.01
C TYR A 208 -1.66 22.07 -7.77
N PHE A 209 -1.36 23.37 -7.67
CA PHE A 209 -2.11 24.39 -8.41
C PHE A 209 -1.88 24.30 -9.93
N SER A 210 -0.67 23.98 -10.39
CA SER A 210 -0.38 23.80 -11.82
C SER A 210 -1.27 22.73 -12.49
N VAL A 211 -1.63 21.67 -11.75
CA VAL A 211 -2.55 20.63 -12.26
C VAL A 211 -3.98 21.18 -12.47
N PHE A 212 -4.46 22.09 -11.62
CA PHE A 212 -5.75 22.75 -11.84
C PHE A 212 -5.71 23.72 -13.04
N GLU A 213 -4.63 24.48 -13.19
CA GLU A 213 -4.45 25.40 -14.33
C GLU A 213 -4.32 24.63 -15.66
N ASN A 214 -3.55 23.53 -15.71
CA ASN A 214 -3.41 22.68 -16.90
C ASN A 214 -4.75 22.13 -17.39
N TYR A 215 -5.68 21.83 -16.47
CA TYR A 215 -7.01 21.31 -16.80
C TYR A 215 -8.14 22.36 -16.79
N HIS A 216 -7.85 23.65 -16.73
CA HIS A 216 -8.87 24.70 -16.61
C HIS A 216 -9.94 24.66 -17.73
N SER A 217 -9.55 24.23 -18.94
CA SER A 217 -10.44 24.13 -20.10
C SER A 217 -11.02 22.73 -20.34
N THR A 218 -10.82 21.77 -19.41
CA THR A 218 -11.32 20.40 -19.63
C THR A 218 -12.84 20.34 -19.73
N ARG A 219 -13.33 19.57 -20.70
CA ARG A 219 -14.74 19.23 -20.88
C ARG A 219 -15.07 17.79 -20.48
N ASN A 220 -14.08 17.02 -20.02
CA ASN A 220 -14.26 15.64 -19.58
C ASN A 220 -14.79 15.61 -18.13
N PRO A 221 -16.00 15.07 -17.87
CA PRO A 221 -16.55 15.00 -16.52
C PRO A 221 -15.68 14.21 -15.52
N VAL A 222 -14.93 13.19 -15.97
CA VAL A 222 -14.09 12.36 -15.09
C VAL A 222 -12.88 13.14 -14.58
N PHE A 223 -12.27 13.95 -15.45
CA PHE A 223 -11.12 14.81 -15.08
C PHE A 223 -11.60 15.88 -14.09
N ALA A 224 -12.74 16.49 -14.37
CA ALA A 224 -13.39 17.43 -13.46
C ALA A 224 -13.79 16.78 -12.13
N GLU A 225 -14.21 15.51 -12.12
CA GLU A 225 -14.60 14.78 -10.90
C GLU A 225 -13.37 14.51 -10.01
N ILE A 226 -12.25 14.13 -10.61
CA ILE A 226 -10.96 13.99 -9.91
C ILE A 226 -10.52 15.34 -9.31
N LEU A 227 -10.61 16.43 -10.08
CA LEU A 227 -10.17 17.76 -9.64
C LEU A 227 -11.10 18.35 -8.57
N CYS A 228 -12.42 18.24 -8.72
CA CYS A 228 -13.40 18.53 -7.65
C CYS A 228 -13.13 17.68 -6.40
N GLY A 229 -12.83 16.39 -6.61
CA GLY A 229 -12.44 15.45 -5.56
C GLY A 229 -11.12 15.80 -4.87
N ALA A 230 -10.25 16.58 -5.51
CA ALA A 230 -8.93 16.99 -5.01
C ALA A 230 -8.91 18.34 -4.27
N VAL A 231 -10.00 19.10 -4.22
CA VAL A 231 -10.05 20.44 -3.61
C VAL A 231 -9.66 20.41 -2.12
N CYS A 232 -8.55 21.07 -1.77
CA CYS A 232 -8.00 21.13 -0.41
C CYS A 232 -8.35 22.42 0.34
N CYS A 233 -8.24 23.57 -0.33
CA CYS A 233 -8.38 24.93 0.21
C CYS A 233 -9.28 25.79 -0.70
N TYR A 234 -9.71 26.96 -0.23
CA TYR A 234 -10.27 27.99 -1.13
C TYR A 234 -9.16 28.61 -1.99
N ASN A 235 -9.44 28.82 -3.28
CA ASN A 235 -8.56 29.49 -4.24
C ASN A 235 -9.41 30.11 -5.36
N LYS A 236 -9.13 31.36 -5.75
CA LYS A 236 -9.93 32.12 -6.73
C LYS A 236 -9.90 31.56 -8.15
N ASN A 237 -8.82 30.91 -8.58
CA ASN A 237 -8.75 30.28 -9.90
C ASN A 237 -9.50 28.95 -9.91
N ILE A 238 -9.42 28.18 -8.82
CA ILE A 238 -10.27 26.99 -8.63
C ILE A 238 -11.76 27.40 -8.59
N GLU A 239 -12.14 28.53 -8.00
CA GLU A 239 -13.53 29.02 -8.04
C GLU A 239 -14.00 29.37 -9.47
N LYS A 240 -13.18 30.09 -10.25
CA LYS A 240 -13.47 30.37 -11.68
C LYS A 240 -13.69 29.07 -12.46
N LEU A 241 -12.79 28.11 -12.30
CA LEU A 241 -12.82 26.81 -12.98
C LEU A 241 -14.11 26.04 -12.67
N LEU A 242 -14.42 25.88 -11.38
CA LEU A 242 -15.62 25.18 -10.92
C LEU A 242 -16.91 25.89 -11.37
N THR A 243 -16.88 27.22 -11.49
CA THR A 243 -17.98 28.04 -12.03
C THR A 243 -18.21 27.79 -13.52
N LEU A 244 -17.15 27.74 -14.33
CA LEU A 244 -17.23 27.39 -15.75
C LEU A 244 -17.81 25.98 -15.97
N TRP A 245 -17.41 25.00 -15.15
CA TRP A 245 -17.99 23.66 -15.19
C TRP A 245 -19.46 23.65 -14.75
N ALA A 246 -19.82 24.38 -13.69
CA ALA A 246 -21.22 24.49 -13.22
C ALA A 246 -22.15 25.20 -14.23
N ALA A 247 -21.60 26.07 -15.09
CA ALA A 247 -22.32 26.70 -16.20
C ALA A 247 -22.48 25.80 -17.43
N SER A 248 -21.76 24.67 -17.52
CA SER A 248 -21.70 23.83 -18.72
C SER A 248 -23.06 23.25 -19.16
N GLY A 249 -23.27 23.14 -20.48
CA GLY A 249 -24.38 22.38 -21.06
C GLY A 249 -24.26 20.86 -20.86
N ASN A 250 -23.06 20.34 -20.57
CA ASN A 250 -22.89 18.92 -20.25
C ASN A 250 -23.40 18.63 -18.83
N ILE A 251 -24.53 17.91 -18.73
CA ILE A 251 -25.21 17.61 -17.45
C ILE A 251 -24.29 16.93 -16.42
N LYS A 252 -23.36 16.06 -16.84
CA LYS A 252 -22.41 15.41 -15.92
C LYS A 252 -21.40 16.45 -15.39
N LEU A 253 -20.78 17.23 -16.27
CA LEU A 253 -19.83 18.27 -15.90
C LEU A 253 -20.47 19.37 -15.02
N LYS A 254 -21.71 19.76 -15.33
CA LYS A 254 -22.52 20.70 -14.53
C LYS A 254 -22.77 20.21 -13.12
N LYS A 255 -23.16 18.94 -12.94
CA LYS A 255 -23.30 18.32 -11.62
C LYS A 255 -21.98 18.31 -10.84
N VAL A 256 -20.88 17.94 -11.51
CA VAL A 256 -19.53 17.88 -10.93
C VAL A 256 -19.03 19.27 -10.48
N GLY A 257 -19.09 20.29 -11.34
CA GLY A 257 -18.73 21.67 -10.98
C GLY A 257 -19.59 22.24 -9.85
N SER A 258 -20.90 21.99 -9.88
CA SER A 258 -21.83 22.39 -8.83
C SER A 258 -21.55 21.71 -7.48
N HIS A 259 -21.02 20.49 -7.49
CA HIS A 259 -20.56 19.79 -6.30
C HIS A 259 -19.21 20.36 -5.81
N GLY A 260 -18.26 20.61 -6.72
CA GLY A 260 -16.99 21.24 -6.41
C GLY A 260 -17.14 22.60 -5.75
N LEU A 261 -18.04 23.47 -6.23
CA LEU A 261 -18.35 24.76 -5.60
C LEU A 261 -18.85 24.61 -4.15
N LYS A 262 -19.62 23.54 -3.86
CA LYS A 262 -20.06 23.23 -2.48
C LYS A 262 -18.92 22.73 -1.60
N ILE A 263 -17.90 22.08 -2.15
CA ILE A 263 -16.67 21.74 -1.43
C ILE A 263 -15.85 23.01 -1.19
N LEU A 264 -15.61 23.82 -2.23
CA LEU A 264 -14.75 25.00 -2.15
C LEU A 264 -15.26 26.04 -1.15
N LYS A 265 -16.58 26.26 -1.08
CA LYS A 265 -17.17 27.18 -0.08
C LYS A 265 -16.98 26.68 1.36
N LYS A 266 -16.98 25.36 1.58
CA LYS A 266 -16.59 24.73 2.87
C LYS A 266 -15.07 24.72 3.12
N LYS A 267 -14.29 25.47 2.33
CA LYS A 267 -12.84 25.68 2.48
C LYS A 267 -12.43 27.16 2.53
N GLY A 268 -13.40 28.07 2.37
CA GLY A 268 -13.24 29.52 2.58
C GLY A 268 -13.92 30.00 3.87
N ASN A 269 -14.86 29.20 4.39
CA ASN A 269 -15.35 29.21 5.77
C ASN A 269 -14.53 28.23 6.62
#